data_AF-A0A7J8TNN9-F1
#
_entry.id   AF-A0A7J8TNN9-F1
#
_cell.length_a   1.000
_cell.length_b   1.000
_cell.length_c   1.000
_cell.angle_alpha   90.00
_cell.angle_beta   90.00
_cell.angle_gamma   90.00
#
_symmetry.space_group_name_H-M   'P 1'
#
loop_
_entity.id
_entity.type
_entity.pdbx_description
1 polymer ?
#
loop_
_entity_poly.entity_id
_entity_poly.type
_entity_poly.pdbx_seq_one_letter_code
_entity_poly.pdbx_strand_id
1 'polypeptide(L)'
;MDQKKNDGDGWTKVGVEMRLSEQRLDPGTQKMGRFSIPKLGILLLCCLVAVSEATYAKYKDPKQPVGVRIEDLMSRMTLAEKIGQMTQIERSVATPDLMNFIGNWRFYGFCRECLSGRGSVPAIKATPETWIKMVNTIQKGSLSTRLQIPMIYGIDAVHGHNNVYKATIFPHNVGLGVTRKLLSYVVLSVLLLKWNGAFRDPQLIKKIGDATALKVRATGIFYVFAPCIAVCRDPRWGRCYESYSEDHKIVQLMTEIIPGLQGDIPGNSKKGVPFVSGKCNHVAGLHCRPFSLQIYNMT
;
A
#
# COMPACT_ATOMS: atom_id res chain seq x y z
N MET A 1 21.03 67.04 1.16
CA MET A 1 21.10 67.58 -0.21
C MET A 1 20.39 66.60 -1.13
N ASP A 2 19.36 67.11 -1.80
CA ASP A 2 18.69 66.66 -3.03
C ASP A 2 17.88 65.35 -3.17
N GLN A 3 16.56 65.58 -3.20
CA GLN A 3 15.45 65.07 -4.04
C GLN A 3 15.64 63.81 -4.93
N LYS A 4 14.65 62.89 -4.89
CA LYS A 4 13.54 62.80 -5.89
C LYS A 4 12.62 61.57 -5.69
N LYS A 5 11.30 61.82 -5.79
CA LYS A 5 10.20 61.04 -6.42
C LYS A 5 9.90 59.60 -5.91
N ASN A 6 8.68 59.08 -5.85
CA ASN A 6 7.43 59.38 -6.55
C ASN A 6 6.24 58.84 -5.74
N ASP A 7 5.08 59.43 -6.00
CA ASP A 7 3.76 59.23 -5.38
C ASP A 7 3.06 57.91 -5.75
N GLY A 8 2.04 57.52 -4.96
CA GLY A 8 0.94 56.71 -5.52
C GLY A 8 0.16 55.72 -4.64
N ASP A 9 -0.14 55.99 -3.36
CA ASP A 9 -1.14 55.20 -2.60
C ASP A 9 -2.39 56.04 -2.31
N GLY A 10 -3.51 55.68 -2.96
CA GLY A 10 -4.79 56.37 -2.83
C GLY A 10 -5.95 55.40 -2.93
N TRP A 11 -6.34 54.83 -1.78
CA TRP A 11 -7.60 54.11 -1.62
C TRP A 11 -8.75 55.11 -1.49
N THR A 12 -9.63 55.18 -2.50
CA THR A 12 -10.95 55.80 -2.37
C THR A 12 -12.02 54.90 -2.98
N LYS A 13 -12.94 54.47 -2.10
CA LYS A 13 -14.18 53.77 -2.45
C LYS A 13 -15.02 54.67 -3.34
N VAL A 14 -15.32 54.21 -4.55
CA VAL A 14 -16.41 54.76 -5.37
C VAL A 14 -17.54 53.74 -5.36
N GLY A 15 -18.63 54.08 -4.67
CA GLY A 15 -19.87 53.33 -4.68
C GLY A 15 -20.55 53.48 -6.03
N VAL A 16 -20.87 52.35 -6.66
CA VAL A 16 -21.74 52.32 -7.84
C VAL A 16 -23.16 52.09 -7.33
N GLU A 17 -23.95 53.16 -7.41
CA GLU A 17 -25.38 53.19 -7.17
C GLU A 17 -26.10 52.50 -8.35
N MET A 18 -26.55 51.26 -8.16
CA MET A 18 -27.38 50.56 -9.16
C MET A 18 -28.81 51.09 -9.08
N ARG A 19 -29.17 51.91 -10.07
CA ARG A 19 -30.52 52.40 -10.34
C ARG A 19 -31.41 51.21 -10.74
N LEU A 20 -32.27 50.74 -9.83
CA LEU A 20 -33.30 49.75 -10.13
C LEU A 20 -34.38 50.40 -11.01
N SER A 21 -34.54 49.91 -12.23
CA SER A 21 -35.67 50.27 -13.08
C SER A 21 -36.91 49.50 -12.60
N GLU A 22 -37.90 50.20 -12.04
CA GLU A 22 -39.23 49.65 -11.81
C GLU A 22 -39.92 49.40 -13.16
N GLN A 23 -39.97 48.13 -13.60
CA GLN A 23 -40.91 47.72 -14.63
C GLN A 23 -42.26 47.41 -13.98
N ARG A 24 -43.25 48.24 -14.30
CA ARG A 24 -44.65 48.08 -13.93
C ARG A 24 -45.24 46.91 -14.73
N LEU A 25 -45.61 45.82 -14.06
CA LEU A 25 -46.28 44.66 -14.67
C LEU A 25 -47.79 44.89 -14.72
N ASP A 26 -48.38 44.77 -15.91
CA ASP A 26 -49.84 44.77 -16.12
C ASP A 26 -50.49 43.50 -15.54
N PRO A 27 -51.68 43.59 -14.92
CA PRO A 27 -52.38 42.42 -14.39
C PRO A 27 -53.08 41.65 -15.52
N GLY A 28 -52.32 40.80 -16.20
CA GLY A 28 -52.82 39.77 -17.10
C GLY A 28 -53.39 38.57 -16.34
N THR A 29 -54.62 38.17 -16.67
CA THR A 29 -55.40 37.10 -16.05
C THR A 29 -54.67 35.75 -16.08
N GLN A 30 -54.14 35.29 -14.94
CA GLN A 30 -53.62 33.92 -14.79
C GLN A 30 -54.77 32.91 -14.78
N LYS A 31 -54.98 32.19 -15.90
CA LYS A 31 -55.72 30.93 -15.87
C LYS A 31 -54.84 29.87 -15.20
N MET A 32 -55.09 29.62 -13.91
CA MET A 32 -54.51 28.47 -13.20
C MET A 32 -55.02 27.17 -13.85
N GLY A 33 -54.17 26.55 -14.66
CA GLY A 33 -54.36 25.16 -15.09
C GLY A 33 -54.34 24.26 -13.87
N ARG A 34 -55.49 23.72 -13.48
CA ARG A 34 -55.59 22.66 -12.47
C ARG A 34 -54.87 21.42 -12.99
N PHE A 35 -53.60 21.25 -12.64
CA PHE A 35 -52.93 19.97 -12.78
C PHE A 35 -53.58 18.98 -11.81
N SER A 36 -54.19 17.93 -12.36
CA SER A 36 -54.82 16.86 -11.60
C SER A 36 -53.77 16.24 -10.66
N ILE A 37 -54.06 16.26 -9.35
CA ILE A 37 -53.26 15.70 -8.24
C ILE A 37 -52.58 14.35 -8.56
N PRO A 38 -53.21 13.38 -9.27
CA PRO A 38 -52.53 12.14 -9.67
C PRO A 38 -51.31 12.33 -10.59
N LYS A 39 -51.30 13.36 -11.46
CA LYS A 39 -50.18 13.60 -12.39
C LYS A 39 -48.95 14.17 -11.68
N LEU A 40 -49.15 14.97 -10.63
CA LEU A 40 -48.05 15.47 -9.79
C LEU A 40 -47.46 14.35 -8.92
N GLY A 41 -48.31 13.44 -8.43
CA GLY A 41 -47.90 12.24 -7.69
C GLY A 41 -47.06 11.28 -8.53
N ILE A 42 -47.44 11.03 -9.80
CA ILE A 42 -46.66 10.19 -10.73
C ILE A 42 -45.31 10.84 -11.06
N LEU A 43 -45.26 12.16 -11.27
CA LEU A 43 -44.02 12.88 -11.54
C LEU A 43 -43.07 12.87 -10.32
N LEU A 44 -43.60 13.04 -9.11
CA LEU A 44 -42.81 12.90 -7.87
C LEU A 44 -42.30 11.47 -7.66
N LEU A 45 -43.11 10.45 -7.99
CA LEU A 45 -42.71 9.05 -7.91
C LEU A 45 -41.60 8.73 -8.93
N CYS A 46 -41.69 9.26 -10.15
CA CYS A 46 -40.63 9.13 -11.16
C CYS A 46 -39.33 9.85 -10.75
N CYS A 47 -39.43 11.02 -10.12
CA CYS A 47 -38.27 11.71 -9.55
C CYS A 47 -37.65 10.95 -8.37
N LEU A 48 -38.45 10.30 -7.54
CA LEU A 48 -37.97 9.46 -6.42
C LEU A 48 -37.27 8.18 -6.91
N VAL A 49 -37.76 7.56 -7.98
CA VAL A 49 -37.11 6.40 -8.62
C VAL A 49 -35.83 6.80 -9.35
N ALA A 50 -35.78 8.00 -9.95
CA ALA A 50 -34.57 8.50 -10.62
C ALA A 50 -33.45 8.93 -9.63
N VAL A 51 -33.78 9.24 -8.38
CA VAL A 51 -32.81 9.72 -7.37
C VAL A 51 -32.19 8.57 -6.56
N SER A 52 -32.69 7.33 -6.65
CA SER A 52 -32.17 6.20 -5.84
C SER A 52 -31.10 5.34 -6.52
N GLU A 53 -30.72 5.57 -7.77
CA GLU A 53 -29.55 4.91 -8.36
C GLU A 53 -28.25 5.61 -7.95
N ALA A 54 -27.93 5.58 -6.65
CA ALA A 54 -26.53 5.45 -6.29
C ALA A 54 -26.07 4.09 -6.86
N THR A 55 -25.55 4.09 -8.10
CA THR A 55 -25.17 2.87 -8.83
C THR A 55 -24.40 1.93 -7.91
N TYR A 56 -25.01 0.80 -7.57
CA TYR A 56 -24.42 -0.22 -6.71
C TYR A 56 -23.04 -0.62 -7.28
N ALA A 57 -22.00 -0.36 -6.50
CA ALA A 57 -20.61 -0.60 -6.90
C ALA A 57 -20.16 -1.97 -6.38
N LYS A 58 -20.20 -3.00 -7.24
CA LYS A 58 -19.84 -4.38 -6.88
C LYS A 58 -18.45 -4.48 -6.26
N TYR A 59 -17.49 -3.66 -6.71
CA TYR A 59 -16.13 -3.65 -6.17
C TYR A 59 -16.05 -3.30 -4.67
N LYS A 60 -17.03 -2.55 -4.15
CA LYS A 60 -17.11 -2.20 -2.71
C LYS A 60 -17.79 -3.27 -1.87
N ASP A 61 -18.52 -4.20 -2.46
CA ASP A 61 -19.21 -5.26 -1.73
C ASP A 61 -18.22 -6.38 -1.33
N PRO A 62 -17.95 -6.59 -0.04
CA PRO A 62 -17.03 -7.64 0.41
C PRO A 62 -17.56 -9.06 0.19
N LYS A 63 -18.87 -9.24 -0.07
CA LYS A 63 -19.48 -10.55 -0.34
C LYS A 63 -19.28 -11.01 -1.78
N GLN A 64 -18.93 -10.10 -2.69
CA GLN A 64 -18.69 -10.44 -4.09
C GLN A 64 -17.35 -11.16 -4.26
N PRO A 65 -17.25 -12.14 -5.16
CA PRO A 65 -15.97 -12.80 -5.48
C PRO A 65 -14.91 -11.79 -5.91
N VAL A 66 -13.65 -12.02 -5.53
CA VAL A 66 -12.53 -11.11 -5.80
C VAL A 66 -12.41 -10.78 -7.30
N GLY A 67 -12.57 -11.77 -8.19
CA GLY A 67 -12.54 -11.55 -9.64
C GLY A 67 -13.61 -10.56 -10.13
N VAL A 68 -14.85 -10.71 -9.65
CA VAL A 68 -15.97 -9.80 -9.98
C VAL A 68 -15.69 -8.38 -9.50
N ARG A 69 -15.11 -8.25 -8.30
CA ARG A 69 -14.73 -6.95 -7.73
C ARG A 69 -13.61 -6.28 -8.55
N ILE A 70 -12.64 -7.06 -9.02
CA ILE A 70 -11.55 -6.57 -9.88
C ILE A 70 -12.10 -6.10 -11.23
N GLU A 71 -12.93 -6.90 -11.89
CA GLU A 71 -13.51 -6.56 -13.20
C GLU A 71 -14.37 -5.29 -13.12
N ASP A 72 -15.26 -5.21 -12.12
CA ASP A 72 -16.09 -4.02 -11.90
C ASP A 72 -15.23 -2.78 -11.61
N LEU A 73 -14.18 -2.90 -10.79
CA LEU A 73 -13.26 -1.79 -10.51
C LEU A 73 -12.51 -1.34 -11.77
N MET A 74 -11.91 -2.29 -12.50
CA MET A 74 -11.11 -2.02 -13.71
C MET A 74 -11.92 -1.37 -14.83
N SER A 75 -13.21 -1.72 -14.95
CA SER A 75 -14.13 -1.11 -15.91
C SER A 75 -14.44 0.36 -15.59
N ARG A 76 -14.38 0.74 -14.31
CA ARG A 76 -14.65 2.10 -13.83
C ARG A 76 -13.42 2.99 -13.84
N MET A 77 -12.23 2.43 -14.03
CA MET A 77 -10.96 3.15 -13.96
C MET A 77 -10.62 3.86 -15.27
N THR A 78 -10.20 5.13 -15.17
CA THR A 78 -9.57 5.84 -16.29
C THR A 78 -8.15 5.34 -16.53
N LEU A 79 -7.54 5.72 -17.66
CA LEU A 79 -6.15 5.37 -17.95
C LEU A 79 -5.17 5.92 -16.90
N ALA A 80 -5.35 7.19 -16.49
CA ALA A 80 -4.56 7.80 -15.43
C ALA A 80 -4.70 7.01 -14.13
N GLU A 81 -5.91 6.52 -13.84
CA GLU A 81 -6.13 5.69 -12.68
C GLU A 81 -5.43 4.33 -12.81
N LYS A 82 -5.35 3.73 -13.99
CA LYS A 82 -4.63 2.46 -14.19
C LYS A 82 -3.11 2.62 -14.07
N ILE A 83 -2.54 3.59 -14.79
CA ILE A 83 -1.10 3.95 -14.73
C ILE A 83 -0.70 4.19 -13.29
N GLY A 84 -1.56 4.92 -12.61
CA GLY A 84 -1.34 5.27 -11.26
C GLY A 84 -1.15 4.05 -10.35
N GLN A 85 -2.01 3.02 -10.43
CA GLN A 85 -1.89 1.80 -9.62
C GLN A 85 -0.56 1.06 -9.80
N MET A 86 0.13 1.31 -10.92
CA MET A 86 1.43 0.75 -11.26
C MET A 86 2.61 1.62 -10.78
N THR A 87 2.32 2.73 -10.07
CA THR A 87 3.33 3.66 -9.55
C THR A 87 3.56 3.41 -8.07
N GLN A 88 4.82 3.29 -7.67
CA GLN A 88 5.29 3.27 -6.29
C GLN A 88 6.11 4.55 -6.06
N ILE A 89 5.87 5.29 -4.96
CA ILE A 89 6.66 6.47 -4.60
C ILE A 89 7.30 6.32 -3.23
N GLU A 90 8.37 7.07 -3.03
CA GLU A 90 9.00 7.18 -1.72
C GLU A 90 8.23 8.19 -0.85
N ARG A 91 8.11 7.93 0.45
CA ARG A 91 7.28 8.74 1.37
C ARG A 91 7.70 10.20 1.51
N SER A 92 8.96 10.56 1.25
CA SER A 92 9.49 11.92 1.36
C SER A 92 8.93 12.84 0.29
N VAL A 93 8.66 12.30 -0.90
CA VAL A 93 8.02 13.05 -2.00
C VAL A 93 6.50 12.99 -1.94
N ALA A 94 5.92 12.16 -1.06
CA ALA A 94 4.48 12.09 -0.82
C ALA A 94 3.97 13.32 -0.01
N THR A 95 4.16 14.53 -0.54
CA THR A 95 3.69 15.79 0.04
C THR A 95 2.29 16.15 -0.45
N PRO A 96 1.45 16.84 0.34
CA PRO A 96 0.15 17.33 -0.12
C PRO A 96 0.24 18.18 -1.39
N ASP A 97 1.33 18.95 -1.56
CA ASP A 97 1.53 19.80 -2.73
C ASP A 97 1.92 19.02 -3.97
N LEU A 98 2.73 17.95 -3.87
CA LEU A 98 2.92 17.03 -5.00
C LEU A 98 1.62 16.28 -5.30
N MET A 99 0.87 15.92 -4.25
CA MET A 99 -0.43 15.29 -4.40
C MET A 99 -1.49 16.23 -5.04
N ASN A 100 -1.37 17.55 -4.84
CA ASN A 100 -2.23 18.60 -5.42
C ASN A 100 -1.74 19.13 -6.79
N PHE A 101 -0.43 19.23 -7.03
CA PHE A 101 0.19 19.66 -8.28
C PHE A 101 0.02 18.60 -9.37
N ILE A 102 0.18 17.34 -8.99
CA ILE A 102 -0.28 16.19 -9.77
C ILE A 102 -1.82 16.02 -9.64
N GLY A 103 -2.53 17.00 -9.08
CA GLY A 103 -3.99 17.01 -8.91
C GLY A 103 -4.77 17.19 -10.20
N ASN A 104 -4.15 17.71 -11.27
CA ASN A 104 -4.70 17.54 -12.64
C ASN A 104 -4.57 16.09 -13.17
N TRP A 105 -3.77 15.26 -12.50
CA TRP A 105 -3.56 13.84 -12.76
C TRP A 105 -3.98 12.92 -11.60
N ARG A 106 -4.76 13.41 -10.62
CA ARG A 106 -5.42 12.62 -9.55
C ARG A 106 -4.55 11.57 -8.86
N PHE A 107 -3.25 11.83 -8.65
CA PHE A 107 -2.30 10.84 -8.10
C PHE A 107 -2.51 10.46 -6.62
N TYR A 108 -3.45 11.11 -5.92
CA TYR A 108 -3.83 10.78 -4.55
C TYR A 108 -4.17 9.30 -4.32
N GLY A 109 -4.68 8.59 -5.34
CA GLY A 109 -5.15 7.20 -5.22
C GLY A 109 -4.28 6.18 -5.95
N PHE A 110 -3.09 6.61 -6.39
CA PHE A 110 -2.37 5.88 -7.41
C PHE A 110 -1.05 5.34 -6.95
N CYS A 111 -0.30 6.08 -6.16
CA CYS A 111 0.91 5.52 -5.58
C CYS A 111 0.57 4.48 -4.53
N ARG A 112 0.34 3.25 -5.00
CA ARG A 112 -0.18 2.20 -4.15
C ARG A 112 0.87 1.65 -3.26
N GLU A 113 2.14 1.75 -3.62
CA GLU A 113 3.21 1.49 -2.70
C GLU A 113 3.85 2.83 -2.34
N CYS A 114 3.61 3.28 -1.11
CA CYS A 114 4.50 4.23 -0.45
C CYS A 114 5.51 3.39 0.30
N LEU A 115 6.79 3.61 0.01
CA LEU A 115 7.86 2.90 0.69
C LEU A 115 8.60 3.82 1.65
N SER A 116 9.03 3.23 2.75
CA SER A 116 10.14 3.77 3.53
C SER A 116 11.41 3.04 3.08
N GLY A 117 12.25 3.74 2.31
CA GLY A 117 13.57 3.24 1.96
C GLY A 117 14.42 3.11 3.21
N ARG A 118 15.61 2.51 3.11
CA ARG A 118 16.54 2.41 4.25
C ARG A 118 16.71 3.79 4.92
N GLY A 119 16.34 3.87 6.20
CA GLY A 119 16.47 5.09 7.00
C GLY A 119 15.39 6.18 6.76
N SER A 120 14.45 5.97 5.85
CA SER A 120 13.30 6.86 5.67
C SER A 120 12.29 6.62 6.78
N VAL A 121 12.35 7.44 7.83
CA VAL A 121 11.53 7.30 9.03
C VAL A 121 10.73 8.59 9.26
N PRO A 122 9.53 8.54 9.85
CA PRO A 122 8.71 9.73 10.06
C PRO A 122 9.34 10.75 11.02
N ALA A 123 10.17 10.28 11.96
CA ALA A 123 10.96 11.10 12.86
C ALA A 123 12.12 10.26 13.43
N ILE A 124 13.16 10.93 13.94
CA ILE A 124 14.23 10.27 14.70
C ILE A 124 13.60 9.55 15.90
N LYS A 125 13.90 8.26 16.07
CA LYS A 125 13.36 7.42 17.16
C LYS A 125 11.82 7.39 17.20
N ALA A 126 11.16 7.46 16.05
CA ALA A 126 9.70 7.43 15.94
C ALA A 126 9.08 6.22 16.65
N THR A 127 8.01 6.48 17.40
CA THR A 127 7.20 5.44 18.05
C THR A 127 6.30 4.73 17.03
N PRO A 128 5.81 3.52 17.33
CA PRO A 128 4.83 2.83 16.49
C PRO A 128 3.57 3.68 16.17
N GLU A 129 3.09 4.47 17.13
CA GLU A 129 1.94 5.36 16.95
C GLU A 129 2.23 6.47 15.93
N THR A 130 3.47 6.98 15.92
CA THR A 130 3.93 7.97 14.94
C THR A 130 3.92 7.38 13.53
N TRP A 131 4.36 6.13 13.38
CA TRP A 131 4.25 5.39 12.12
C TRP A 131 2.80 5.20 11.70
N ILE A 132 1.93 4.70 12.60
CA ILE A 132 0.50 4.53 12.32
C ILE A 132 -0.13 5.84 11.85
N LYS A 133 0.16 6.96 12.53
CA LYS A 133 -0.36 8.28 12.17
C LYS A 133 0.08 8.68 10.76
N MET A 134 1.35 8.46 10.41
CA MET A 134 1.86 8.71 9.06
C MET A 134 1.14 7.85 8.03
N VAL A 135 1.11 6.53 8.21
CA VAL A 135 0.48 5.60 7.26
C VAL A 135 -1.00 5.91 7.09
N ASN A 136 -1.73 6.17 8.18
CA ASN A 136 -3.15 6.53 8.13
C ASN A 136 -3.39 7.87 7.43
N THR A 137 -2.48 8.84 7.57
CA THR A 137 -2.60 10.12 6.87
C THR A 137 -2.51 9.93 5.35
N ILE A 138 -1.53 9.13 4.90
CA ILE A 138 -1.39 8.80 3.47
C ILE A 138 -2.61 7.97 3.00
N GLN A 139 -3.05 7.00 3.80
CA GLN A 139 -4.22 6.18 3.48
C GLN A 139 -5.50 7.02 3.31
N LYS A 140 -5.71 8.02 4.17
CA LYS A 140 -6.84 8.96 4.05
C LYS A 140 -6.81 9.73 2.73
N GLY A 141 -5.62 10.10 2.23
CA GLY A 141 -5.46 10.68 0.91
C GLY A 141 -5.88 9.73 -0.21
N SER A 142 -5.53 8.45 -0.13
CA SER A 142 -5.96 7.44 -1.11
C SER A 142 -7.48 7.25 -1.12
N LEU A 143 -8.08 7.25 0.08
CA LEU A 143 -9.51 7.04 0.27
C LEU A 143 -10.38 8.27 -0.05
N SER A 144 -9.81 9.47 -0.21
CA SER A 144 -10.55 10.67 -0.64
C SER A 144 -10.74 10.73 -2.16
N THR A 145 -10.10 9.83 -2.92
CA THR A 145 -10.25 9.77 -4.38
C THR A 145 -11.63 9.27 -4.81
N ARG A 146 -11.97 9.48 -6.09
CA ARG A 146 -13.26 9.10 -6.69
C ARG A 146 -13.63 7.64 -6.48
N LEU A 147 -12.67 6.73 -6.68
CA LEU A 147 -12.86 5.29 -6.52
C LEU A 147 -12.47 4.78 -5.12
N GLN A 148 -11.93 5.64 -4.26
CA GLN A 148 -11.57 5.34 -2.87
C GLN A 148 -10.73 4.06 -2.73
N ILE A 149 -9.80 3.88 -3.67
CA ILE A 149 -8.98 2.67 -3.71
C ILE A 149 -7.90 2.81 -2.63
N PRO A 150 -7.75 1.86 -1.67
CA PRO A 150 -6.75 1.97 -0.59
C PRO A 150 -5.32 1.85 -1.14
N MET A 151 -4.31 2.47 -0.51
CA MET A 151 -2.91 2.16 -0.81
C MET A 151 -2.41 0.97 0.03
N ILE A 152 -1.32 0.36 -0.41
CA ILE A 152 -0.58 -0.70 0.27
C ILE A 152 0.84 -0.21 0.63
N TYR A 153 1.06 0.15 1.89
CA TYR A 153 2.36 0.66 2.31
C TYR A 153 3.40 -0.47 2.41
N GLY A 154 4.57 -0.28 1.77
CA GLY A 154 5.67 -1.24 1.72
C GLY A 154 6.87 -0.82 2.57
N ILE A 155 7.61 -1.79 3.13
CA ILE A 155 8.88 -1.51 3.82
C ILE A 155 9.86 -2.68 3.74
N ASP A 156 11.16 -2.37 3.73
CA ASP A 156 12.23 -3.37 3.84
C ASP A 156 12.32 -3.94 5.27
N ALA A 157 11.44 -4.88 5.64
CA ALA A 157 11.52 -5.63 6.91
C ALA A 157 12.29 -6.96 6.75
N VAL A 158 13.56 -6.88 6.30
CA VAL A 158 14.35 -8.04 5.82
C VAL A 158 15.00 -8.90 6.91
N HIS A 159 15.03 -8.43 8.16
CA HIS A 159 15.58 -9.15 9.31
C HIS A 159 14.91 -8.65 10.61
N GLY A 160 13.58 -8.63 10.58
CA GLY A 160 12.75 -7.86 11.51
C GLY A 160 12.38 -6.50 10.95
N HIS A 161 11.60 -5.72 11.71
CA HIS A 161 11.12 -4.39 11.32
C HIS A 161 12.21 -3.33 11.49
N ASN A 162 13.30 -3.50 10.75
CA ASN A 162 14.62 -2.91 11.03
C ASN A 162 14.71 -1.39 10.90
N ASN A 163 13.79 -0.74 10.18
CA ASN A 163 13.72 0.71 10.11
C ASN A 163 13.08 1.34 11.37
N VAL A 164 12.41 0.56 12.22
CA VAL A 164 11.67 1.07 13.37
C VAL A 164 12.50 1.01 14.63
N TYR A 165 12.54 2.13 15.34
CA TYR A 165 13.30 2.25 16.57
C TYR A 165 12.81 1.24 17.62
N LYS A 166 13.76 0.54 18.27
CA LYS A 166 13.52 -0.53 19.24
C LYS A 166 12.77 -1.77 18.71
N ALA A 167 12.59 -1.89 17.39
CA ALA A 167 12.10 -3.15 16.84
C ALA A 167 13.12 -4.28 17.06
N THR A 168 12.62 -5.50 17.21
CA THR A 168 13.48 -6.70 17.28
C THR A 168 14.24 -6.86 15.97
N ILE A 169 15.55 -6.97 16.07
CA ILE A 169 16.44 -7.23 14.94
C ILE A 169 16.90 -8.68 15.00
N PHE A 170 16.60 -9.44 13.95
CA PHE A 170 17.02 -10.82 13.80
C PHE A 170 18.37 -10.88 13.06
N PRO A 171 19.10 -12.01 13.15
CA PRO A 171 20.25 -12.26 12.28
C PRO A 171 19.88 -12.10 10.81
N HIS A 172 20.80 -11.59 9.99
CA HIS A 172 20.63 -11.56 8.55
C HIS A 172 20.59 -12.97 7.94
N ASN A 173 20.08 -13.07 6.72
CA ASN A 173 19.74 -14.33 6.05
C ASN A 173 20.89 -15.33 5.99
N VAL A 174 22.14 -14.90 5.77
CA VAL A 174 23.29 -15.81 5.78
C VAL A 174 23.47 -16.49 7.14
N GLY A 175 23.23 -15.77 8.23
CA GLY A 175 23.24 -16.29 9.60
C GLY A 175 22.07 -17.24 9.88
N LEU A 176 20.89 -16.93 9.32
CA LEU A 176 19.73 -17.81 9.39
C LEU A 176 19.95 -19.10 8.58
N GLY A 177 20.65 -19.00 7.45
CA GLY A 177 21.07 -20.11 6.60
C GLY A 177 21.91 -21.14 7.33
N VAL A 178 22.71 -20.73 8.33
CA VAL A 178 23.56 -21.63 9.11
C VAL A 178 22.89 -22.26 10.33
N THR A 179 21.66 -21.86 10.68
CA THR A 179 20.93 -22.40 11.84
C THR A 179 20.73 -23.92 11.74
N ARG A 180 20.78 -24.59 12.89
CA ARG A 180 20.61 -26.03 13.00
C ARG A 180 19.52 -26.39 13.99
N LYS A 181 18.66 -27.35 13.63
CA LYS A 181 17.73 -27.99 14.55
C LYS A 181 18.51 -29.06 15.33
N LEU A 182 18.73 -28.83 16.62
CA LEU A 182 19.27 -29.84 17.52
C LEU A 182 18.21 -30.93 17.70
N LEU A 183 18.36 -32.04 16.99
CA LEU A 183 17.68 -33.28 17.37
C LEU A 183 18.27 -33.73 18.71
N SER A 184 17.44 -34.26 19.60
CA SER A 184 17.87 -34.73 20.92
C SER A 184 19.09 -35.65 20.79
N TYR A 185 19.98 -35.61 21.79
CA TYR A 185 21.27 -36.32 21.82
C TYR A 185 21.17 -37.81 21.45
N VAL A 186 20.01 -38.45 21.65
CA VAL A 186 19.74 -39.85 21.35
C VAL A 186 19.67 -40.13 19.84
N VAL A 187 19.25 -39.16 19.03
CA VAL A 187 19.17 -39.30 17.56
C VAL A 187 20.51 -38.97 16.90
N LEU A 188 21.32 -38.13 17.53
CA LEU A 188 22.59 -37.67 16.98
C LEU A 188 23.59 -38.83 16.85
N SER A 189 23.68 -39.73 17.83
CA SER A 189 24.62 -40.86 17.83
C SER A 189 24.40 -41.88 16.70
N VAL A 190 23.17 -42.00 16.16
CA VAL A 190 22.84 -42.95 15.08
C VAL A 190 22.97 -42.31 13.68
N LEU A 191 22.89 -40.97 13.57
CA LEU A 191 22.84 -40.25 12.29
C LEU A 191 24.15 -39.58 11.86
N LEU A 192 25.24 -39.70 12.64
CA LEU A 192 26.52 -39.02 12.37
C LEU A 192 27.17 -39.36 11.02
N LEU A 193 26.71 -40.38 10.30
CA LEU A 193 27.26 -40.78 9.00
C LEU A 193 26.50 -40.24 7.77
N LYS A 194 25.36 -39.53 7.94
CA LYS A 194 24.60 -38.91 6.83
C LYS A 194 24.55 -37.39 6.96
N TRP A 195 25.70 -36.77 6.69
CA TRP A 195 25.89 -35.33 6.70
C TRP A 195 25.41 -34.69 5.37
N ASN A 196 24.09 -34.65 5.13
CA ASN A 196 23.48 -34.12 3.90
C ASN A 196 22.53 -32.92 4.14
N GLY A 197 22.89 -31.97 5.01
CA GLY A 197 22.11 -30.72 5.16
C GLY A 197 20.73 -30.85 5.82
N ALA A 198 20.33 -32.03 6.27
CA ALA A 198 19.03 -32.33 6.87
C ALA A 198 18.80 -31.73 8.28
N PHE A 199 19.76 -30.98 8.81
CA PHE A 199 19.71 -30.41 10.16
C PHE A 199 19.30 -28.93 10.20
N ARG A 200 18.68 -28.36 9.16
CA ARG A 200 18.23 -26.95 9.20
C ARG A 200 16.95 -26.80 10.03
N ASP A 201 16.67 -25.59 10.53
CA ASP A 201 15.44 -25.27 11.28
C ASP A 201 14.49 -24.32 10.52
N PRO A 202 13.77 -24.79 9.48
CA PRO A 202 12.79 -23.95 8.78
C PRO A 202 11.63 -23.47 9.69
N GLN A 203 11.35 -24.17 10.78
CA GLN A 203 10.31 -23.76 11.73
C GLN A 203 10.71 -22.51 12.51
N LEU A 204 12.00 -22.37 12.87
CA LEU A 204 12.53 -21.12 13.40
C LEU A 204 12.33 -19.96 12.40
N ILE A 205 12.60 -20.21 11.12
CA ILE A 205 12.47 -19.20 10.07
C ILE A 205 11.02 -18.75 9.89
N LYS A 206 10.06 -19.69 9.91
CA LYS A 206 8.63 -19.38 9.93
C LYS A 206 8.25 -18.52 11.14
N LYS A 207 8.70 -18.86 12.35
CA LYS A 207 8.45 -18.08 13.57
C LYS A 207 9.05 -16.66 13.50
N ILE A 208 10.22 -16.50 12.87
CA ILE A 208 10.81 -15.18 12.61
C ILE A 208 9.91 -14.38 11.66
N GLY A 209 9.37 -15.02 10.63
CA GLY A 209 8.35 -14.45 9.75
C GLY A 209 7.12 -13.96 10.54
N ASP A 210 6.53 -14.84 11.37
CA ASP A 210 5.36 -14.52 12.20
C ASP A 210 5.62 -13.31 13.12
N ALA A 211 6.76 -13.31 13.81
CA ALA A 211 7.14 -12.23 14.71
C ALA A 211 7.38 -10.92 13.94
N THR A 212 8.02 -11.00 12.77
CA THR A 212 8.27 -9.84 11.90
C THR A 212 6.96 -9.25 11.40
N ALA A 213 6.04 -10.09 10.91
CA ALA A 213 4.72 -9.66 10.45
C ALA A 213 3.96 -8.92 11.55
N LEU A 214 3.91 -9.48 12.76
CA LEU A 214 3.28 -8.84 13.91
C LEU A 214 3.85 -7.45 14.21
N LYS A 215 5.19 -7.30 14.19
CA LYS A 215 5.84 -6.02 14.45
C LYS A 215 5.62 -5.00 13.33
N VAL A 216 5.57 -5.45 12.07
CA VAL A 216 5.25 -4.58 10.93
C VAL A 216 3.80 -4.10 11.03
N ARG A 217 2.86 -5.00 11.33
CA ARG A 217 1.45 -4.65 11.57
C ARG A 217 1.27 -3.64 12.70
N ALA A 218 2.09 -3.72 13.75
CA ALA A 218 2.06 -2.76 14.86
C ALA A 218 2.41 -1.31 14.44
N THR A 219 2.91 -1.09 13.22
CA THR A 219 3.17 0.24 12.66
C THR A 219 2.15 0.66 11.58
N GLY A 220 1.12 -0.15 11.37
CA GLY A 220 0.09 0.09 10.35
C GLY A 220 0.52 -0.29 8.93
N ILE A 221 1.68 -0.93 8.75
CA ILE A 221 2.20 -1.35 7.44
C ILE A 221 1.63 -2.73 7.07
N PHE A 222 1.43 -2.98 5.78
CA PHE A 222 0.75 -4.18 5.26
C PHE A 222 1.61 -5.03 4.32
N TYR A 223 2.73 -4.48 3.83
CA TYR A 223 3.58 -5.14 2.86
C TYR A 223 5.05 -5.06 3.25
N VAL A 224 5.75 -6.19 3.16
CA VAL A 224 7.19 -6.28 3.40
C VAL A 224 7.94 -6.73 2.15
N PHE A 225 9.08 -6.10 1.92
CA PHE A 225 10.04 -6.50 0.88
C PHE A 225 10.97 -7.60 1.40
N ALA A 226 10.38 -8.73 1.78
CA ALA A 226 11.08 -9.93 2.21
C ALA A 226 10.32 -11.20 1.77
N PRO A 227 10.99 -12.36 1.65
CA PRO A 227 12.44 -12.59 1.83
C PRO A 227 13.27 -12.33 0.57
N CYS A 228 14.57 -12.06 0.74
CA CYS A 228 15.54 -12.15 -0.35
C CYS A 228 15.93 -13.62 -0.57
N ILE A 229 15.50 -14.21 -1.68
CA ILE A 229 15.78 -15.60 -2.07
C ILE A 229 16.94 -15.71 -3.08
N ALA A 230 17.84 -14.73 -3.09
CA ALA A 230 19.03 -14.81 -3.93
C ALA A 230 19.91 -15.99 -3.52
N VAL A 231 20.56 -16.62 -4.50
CA VAL A 231 21.60 -17.63 -4.28
C VAL A 231 22.95 -16.95 -4.52
N CYS A 232 23.59 -16.47 -3.45
CA CYS A 232 24.86 -15.76 -3.58
C CYS A 232 25.97 -16.75 -3.97
N ARG A 233 26.55 -16.61 -5.17
CA ARG A 233 27.65 -17.47 -5.66
C ARG A 233 29.01 -16.79 -5.57
N ASP A 234 29.03 -15.49 -5.29
CA ASP A 234 30.24 -14.68 -5.17
C ASP A 234 30.12 -13.76 -3.95
N PRO A 235 30.92 -13.98 -2.88
CA PRO A 235 30.84 -13.20 -1.66
C PRO A 235 31.30 -11.75 -1.82
N ARG A 236 31.92 -11.38 -2.95
CA ARG A 236 32.24 -9.98 -3.27
C ARG A 236 30.98 -9.15 -3.51
N TRP A 237 29.84 -9.80 -3.77
CA TRP A 237 28.56 -9.12 -3.86
C TRP A 237 28.16 -8.50 -2.51
N GLY A 238 28.04 -7.17 -2.46
CA GLY A 238 27.75 -6.42 -1.22
C GLY A 238 26.41 -6.74 -0.53
N ARG A 239 25.57 -7.61 -1.10
CA ARG A 239 24.32 -8.11 -0.50
C ARG A 239 24.35 -9.62 -0.23
N CYS A 240 25.52 -10.26 -0.26
CA CYS A 240 25.65 -11.69 -0.02
C CYS A 240 25.09 -12.10 1.36
N TYR A 241 25.12 -11.20 2.35
CA TYR A 241 24.51 -11.42 3.67
C TYR A 241 22.97 -11.55 3.65
N GLU A 242 22.31 -11.07 2.60
CA GLU A 242 20.87 -11.20 2.37
C GLU A 242 20.50 -12.51 1.67
N SER A 243 21.48 -13.26 1.16
CA SER A 243 21.27 -14.63 0.69
C SER A 243 21.32 -15.60 1.86
N TYR A 244 20.45 -16.60 1.88
CA TYR A 244 20.51 -17.66 2.89
C TYR A 244 21.70 -18.60 2.66
N SER A 245 22.08 -18.84 1.40
CA SER A 245 23.17 -19.74 1.05
C SER A 245 23.54 -19.64 -0.44
N GLU A 246 24.73 -20.11 -0.77
CA GLU A 246 25.14 -20.42 -2.14
C GLU A 246 24.49 -21.70 -2.70
N ASP A 247 23.92 -22.54 -1.84
CA ASP A 247 23.17 -23.75 -2.20
C ASP A 247 21.67 -23.43 -2.29
N HIS A 248 21.10 -23.60 -3.48
CA HIS A 248 19.69 -23.33 -3.74
C HIS A 248 18.75 -24.21 -2.90
N LYS A 249 19.17 -25.41 -2.47
CA LYS A 249 18.35 -26.29 -1.62
C LYS A 249 18.12 -25.68 -0.24
N ILE A 250 19.14 -25.01 0.30
CA ILE A 250 19.02 -24.30 1.58
C ILE A 250 18.09 -23.09 1.40
N VAL A 251 18.27 -22.32 0.33
CA VAL A 251 17.38 -21.17 0.02
C VAL A 251 15.92 -21.63 -0.11
N GLN A 252 15.66 -22.75 -0.78
CA GLN A 252 14.33 -23.36 -0.89
C GLN A 252 13.75 -23.74 0.48
N LEU A 253 14.55 -24.33 1.38
CA LEU A 253 14.08 -24.65 2.73
C LEU A 253 13.73 -23.39 3.54
N MET A 254 14.43 -22.27 3.31
CA MET A 254 14.19 -21.02 4.05
C MET A 254 12.98 -20.23 3.52
N THR A 255 12.32 -20.67 2.44
CA THR A 255 11.08 -20.04 2.00
C THR A 255 9.92 -20.19 2.99
N GLU A 256 10.09 -20.99 4.04
CA GLU A 256 9.18 -21.08 5.20
C GLU A 256 8.94 -19.74 5.92
N ILE A 257 9.78 -18.73 5.70
CA ILE A 257 9.48 -17.37 6.16
C ILE A 257 8.23 -16.77 5.49
N ILE A 258 7.90 -17.18 4.26
CA ILE A 258 6.75 -16.68 3.50
C ILE A 258 5.43 -17.02 4.21
N PRO A 259 5.11 -18.29 4.56
CA PRO A 259 3.92 -18.59 5.34
C PRO A 259 3.98 -18.03 6.76
N GLY A 260 5.16 -17.71 7.31
CA GLY A 260 5.26 -16.95 8.56
C GLY A 260 4.81 -15.49 8.40
N LEU A 261 5.18 -14.85 7.28
CA LEU A 261 4.78 -13.48 6.99
C LEU A 261 3.30 -13.38 6.62
N GLN A 262 2.85 -14.29 5.74
CA GLN A 262 1.54 -14.23 5.08
C GLN A 262 0.47 -15.09 5.76
N GLY A 263 0.86 -16.02 6.63
CA GLY A 263 0.01 -17.10 7.14
C GLY A 263 -0.02 -18.32 6.22
N ASP A 264 -0.46 -19.45 6.78
CA ASP A 264 -0.52 -20.72 6.06
C ASP A 264 -1.53 -20.71 4.91
N ILE A 265 -1.06 -21.10 3.72
CA ILE A 265 -1.87 -21.21 2.51
C ILE A 265 -2.84 -22.41 2.67
N PRO A 266 -4.15 -22.23 2.46
CA PRO A 266 -5.12 -23.33 2.46
C PRO A 266 -4.76 -24.43 1.46
N GLY A 267 -5.00 -25.69 1.81
CA GLY A 267 -4.61 -26.84 0.99
C GLY A 267 -5.27 -26.90 -0.39
N ASN A 268 -6.38 -26.19 -0.60
CA ASN A 268 -7.11 -26.08 -1.87
C ASN A 268 -6.77 -24.82 -2.68
N SER A 269 -5.77 -24.02 -2.26
CA SER A 269 -5.38 -22.81 -2.97
C SER A 269 -4.69 -23.14 -4.30
N LYS A 270 -5.01 -22.36 -5.33
CA LYS A 270 -4.33 -22.43 -6.63
C LYS A 270 -2.89 -21.94 -6.49
N LYS A 271 -1.94 -22.69 -7.07
CA LYS A 271 -0.54 -22.25 -7.18
C LYS A 271 -0.47 -20.94 -7.99
N GLY A 272 0.45 -20.06 -7.61
CA GLY A 272 0.69 -18.79 -8.29
C GLY A 272 -0.32 -17.67 -7.96
N VAL A 273 -1.28 -17.92 -7.06
CA VAL A 273 -2.20 -16.89 -6.58
C VAL A 273 -1.65 -16.27 -5.29
N PRO A 274 -1.50 -14.94 -5.21
CA PRO A 274 -1.09 -14.27 -3.98
C PRO A 274 -2.05 -14.60 -2.82
N PHE A 275 -1.49 -14.86 -1.65
CA PHE A 275 -2.26 -15.18 -0.45
C PHE A 275 -1.75 -14.38 0.74
N VAL A 276 -2.67 -13.83 1.52
CA VAL A 276 -2.41 -13.33 2.86
C VAL A 276 -3.61 -13.76 3.70
N SER A 277 -3.36 -14.49 4.77
CA SER A 277 -4.40 -14.94 5.69
C SER A 277 -5.00 -13.73 6.41
N GLY A 278 -6.33 -13.66 6.46
CA GLY A 278 -7.08 -12.51 6.98
C GLY A 278 -6.94 -12.23 8.49
N LYS A 279 -6.02 -12.89 9.20
CA LYS A 279 -5.70 -12.54 10.59
C LYS A 279 -4.98 -11.19 10.64
N CYS A 280 -5.21 -10.42 11.70
CA CYS A 280 -4.66 -9.07 11.86
C CYS A 280 -3.13 -8.98 11.89
N ASN A 281 -2.43 -10.11 12.02
CA ASN A 281 -0.99 -10.17 12.28
C ASN A 281 -0.14 -10.53 11.05
N HIS A 282 -0.75 -10.83 9.89
CA HIS A 282 -0.02 -11.17 8.68
C HIS A 282 0.18 -9.97 7.77
N VAL A 283 1.26 -9.99 6.99
CA VAL A 283 1.61 -9.00 5.99
C VAL A 283 1.81 -9.69 4.65
N ALA A 284 1.56 -8.99 3.55
CA ALA A 284 2.04 -9.47 2.26
C ALA A 284 3.56 -9.47 2.31
N GLY A 285 4.19 -10.52 1.77
CA GLY A 285 5.64 -10.65 1.73
C GLY A 285 6.07 -11.14 0.37
N LEU A 286 6.70 -10.29 -0.43
CA LEU A 286 7.21 -10.68 -1.73
C LEU A 286 8.46 -9.84 -2.05
N HIS A 287 9.61 -10.49 -2.10
CA HIS A 287 10.84 -9.86 -2.58
C HIS A 287 11.69 -10.81 -3.38
N CYS A 288 11.14 -11.27 -4.49
CA CYS A 288 11.96 -11.88 -5.53
C CYS A 288 12.64 -10.73 -6.30
N ARG A 289 13.74 -10.18 -5.76
CA ARG A 289 14.70 -9.44 -6.58
C ARG A 289 15.72 -10.42 -7.14
N PRO A 290 15.55 -10.94 -8.37
CA PRO A 290 16.64 -11.53 -9.12
C PRO A 290 17.51 -10.38 -9.68
N PHE A 291 18.10 -9.56 -8.83
CA PHE A 291 19.10 -8.61 -9.30
C PHE A 291 20.42 -9.37 -9.40
N SER A 292 20.75 -9.73 -10.64
CA SER A 292 21.99 -10.33 -11.14
C SER A 292 22.24 -11.82 -10.86
N LEU A 293 21.94 -12.66 -11.86
CA LEU A 293 22.93 -13.63 -12.32
C LEU A 293 24.15 -12.79 -12.74
N GLN A 294 25.10 -12.55 -11.84
CA GLN A 294 26.43 -12.10 -12.26
C GLN A 294 27.09 -13.29 -12.94
N ILE A 295 26.77 -13.49 -14.23
CA ILE A 295 27.65 -14.18 -15.17
C ILE A 295 28.84 -13.24 -15.32
N TYR A 296 29.82 -13.35 -14.44
CA TYR A 296 31.19 -13.01 -14.84
C TYR A 296 31.67 -14.19 -15.68
N ASN A 297 31.32 -14.16 -16.97
CA ASN A 297 32.18 -14.73 -17.99
C ASN A 297 33.47 -13.89 -17.94
N MET A 298 34.44 -14.32 -17.14
CA MET A 298 35.82 -13.99 -17.41
C MET A 298 36.34 -15.11 -18.31
N THR A 299 36.30 -14.83 -19.62
CA THR A 299 37.34 -15.29 -20.53
C THR A 299 38.71 -14.93 -19.98
#